data_AF-A0A4V0EQQ8-F1
#
_entry.id   AF-A0A4V0EQQ8-F1
#
_cell.length_a   1.000
_cell.length_b   1.000
_cell.length_c   1.000
_cell.angle_alpha   90.00
_cell.angle_beta   90.00
_cell.angle_gamma   90.00
#
_symmetry.space_group_name_H-M   'P 1'
#
loop_
_entity.id
_entity.type
_entity.pdbx_description
1 polymer ?
#
loop_
_entity_poly.entity_id
_entity_poly.type
_entity_poly.pdbx_seq_one_letter_code
_entity_poly.pdbx_strand_id
1 'polypeptide(L)'
;MAVAETPLVKKNHQIAQKLIEKVPMTVIAESLAISTDLKKHYNLYQLLLFNFQNKEAENFFELIENNLKQVHPLFQTVFKTFLKDKEKIVNALQLPYSNAKLEATNNLIKLIKRNAFGFRNFENSKKRIFIAPNIKKERTKFVLSRS
;
A
#
# COMPACT_ATOMS: atom_id res chain seq x y z
N MET A 1 2.69 -18.17 13.06
CA MET A 1 3.23 -16.93 13.66
C MET A 1 2.62 -15.75 12.91
N ALA A 2 1.63 -15.07 13.50
CA ALA A 2 0.89 -14.00 12.83
C ALA A 2 1.79 -12.77 12.65
N VAL A 3 2.11 -12.41 11.41
CA VAL A 3 2.88 -11.19 11.12
C VAL A 3 1.95 -10.00 11.32
N ALA A 4 2.10 -9.32 12.45
CA ALA A 4 1.39 -8.10 12.75
C ALA A 4 1.66 -7.06 11.64
N GLU A 5 0.58 -6.49 11.08
CA GLU A 5 0.70 -5.43 10.09
C GLU A 5 1.56 -4.29 10.64
N THR A 6 2.47 -3.79 9.81
CA THR A 6 3.42 -2.77 10.21
C THR A 6 2.73 -1.44 10.50
N PRO A 7 3.27 -0.61 11.41
CA PRO A 7 2.61 0.63 11.86
C PRO A 7 2.26 1.61 10.73
N LEU A 8 3.00 1.59 9.62
CA LEU A 8 2.77 2.46 8.47
C LEU A 8 1.61 1.97 7.60
N VAL A 9 1.49 0.66 7.36
CA VAL A 9 0.36 0.08 6.63
C VAL A 9 -0.92 0.25 7.45
N LYS A 10 -0.85 0.01 8.76
CA LYS A 10 -1.97 0.32 9.68
C LYS A 10 -2.35 1.79 9.65
N LYS A 11 -1.37 2.70 9.68
CA LYS A 11 -1.64 4.15 9.63
C LYS A 11 -2.25 4.58 8.30
N ASN A 12 -1.75 4.06 7.17
CA ASN A 12 -2.31 4.38 5.84
C ASN A 12 -3.71 3.79 5.66
N HIS A 13 -3.92 2.55 6.12
CA HIS A 13 -5.24 1.91 6.16
C HIS A 13 -6.20 2.71 7.06
N GLN A 14 -5.76 3.12 8.24
CA GLN A 14 -6.55 3.91 9.19
C GLN A 14 -6.82 5.34 8.71
N ILE A 15 -5.90 5.94 7.93
CA ILE A 15 -6.13 7.23 7.26
C ILE A 15 -7.15 7.07 6.13
N ALA A 16 -7.04 6.03 5.30
CA ALA A 16 -8.01 5.74 4.27
C ALA A 16 -9.41 5.47 4.86
N GLN A 17 -9.48 4.68 5.94
CA GLN A 17 -10.72 4.44 6.70
C GLN A 17 -11.31 5.73 7.29
N LYS A 18 -10.48 6.57 7.92
CA LYS A 18 -10.93 7.88 8.45
C LYS A 18 -11.37 8.86 7.37
N LEU A 19 -10.80 8.78 6.16
CA LEU A 19 -11.23 9.60 5.02
C LEU A 19 -12.56 9.10 4.45
N ILE A 20 -12.79 7.79 4.47
CA ILE A 20 -14.06 7.16 4.09
C ILE A 20 -15.15 7.48 5.12
N GLU A 21 -14.86 7.44 6.42
CA GLU A 21 -15.79 7.83 7.50
C GLU A 21 -16.18 9.31 7.47
N LYS A 22 -15.34 10.18 6.90
CA LYS A 22 -15.60 11.62 6.82
C LYS A 22 -16.56 12.02 5.71
N VAL A 23 -16.80 11.16 4.72
CA VAL A 23 -17.80 11.41 3.69
C VAL A 23 -19.12 10.81 4.17
N PRO A 24 -20.16 11.62 4.43
CA PRO A 24 -21.43 11.09 4.88
C PRO A 24 -21.99 10.14 3.81
N MET A 25 -22.39 8.94 4.24
CA MET A 25 -22.95 7.90 3.36
C MET A 25 -24.12 8.41 2.50
N THR A 26 -24.83 9.44 2.97
CA THR A 26 -25.91 10.13 2.24
C THR A 26 -25.41 10.80 0.96
N VAL A 27 -24.27 11.46 0.98
CA VAL A 27 -23.69 12.13 -0.21
C VAL A 27 -23.23 11.11 -1.25
N ILE A 28 -22.70 9.97 -0.80
CA ILE A 28 -22.36 8.86 -1.69
C ILE A 28 -23.64 8.30 -2.32
N ALA A 29 -24.68 8.02 -1.51
CA ALA A 29 -25.94 7.50 -2.00
C ALA A 29 -26.62 8.43 -3.03
N GLU A 30 -26.63 9.73 -2.76
CA GLU A 30 -27.15 10.75 -3.69
C GLU A 30 -26.35 10.77 -4.99
N SER A 31 -25.01 10.77 -4.91
CA SER A 31 -24.14 10.75 -6.10
C SER A 31 -24.33 9.48 -6.95
N LEU A 32 -24.51 8.33 -6.31
CA LEU A 32 -24.77 7.06 -6.99
C LEU A 32 -26.20 6.96 -7.55
N ALA A 33 -27.15 7.74 -7.03
CA ALA A 33 -28.50 7.83 -7.58
C ALA A 33 -28.54 8.60 -8.92
N ILE A 34 -27.57 9.51 -9.15
CA ILE A 34 -27.50 10.33 -10.36
C ILE A 34 -27.13 9.51 -11.61
N SER A 35 -26.28 8.48 -11.46
CA SER A 35 -25.81 7.69 -12.59
C SER A 35 -25.78 6.20 -12.28
N THR A 36 -26.55 5.43 -13.05
CA THR A 36 -26.57 3.97 -12.98
C THR A 36 -25.21 3.36 -13.35
N ASP A 37 -24.49 3.97 -14.30
CA ASP A 37 -23.15 3.55 -14.68
C ASP A 37 -22.14 3.78 -13.55
N LEU A 38 -22.20 4.94 -12.90
CA LEU A 38 -21.36 5.23 -11.73
C LEU A 38 -21.65 4.25 -10.59
N LYS A 39 -22.93 3.96 -10.33
CA LYS A 39 -23.36 2.96 -9.33
C LYS A 39 -22.83 1.57 -9.66
N LYS A 40 -22.90 1.13 -10.91
CA LYS A 40 -22.35 -0.17 -11.35
C LYS A 40 -20.85 -0.25 -11.09
N HIS A 41 -20.09 0.75 -11.53
CA HIS A 41 -18.63 0.77 -11.37
C HIS A 41 -18.21 0.89 -9.90
N TYR A 42 -18.93 1.68 -9.10
CA TYR A 42 -18.69 1.77 -7.66
C TYR A 42 -18.91 0.42 -6.98
N ASN A 43 -20.03 -0.26 -7.24
CA ASN A 43 -20.31 -1.56 -6.64
C ASN A 43 -19.26 -2.61 -7.03
N LEU A 44 -18.81 -2.62 -8.29
CA LEU A 44 -17.74 -3.50 -8.75
C LEU A 44 -16.44 -3.21 -8.01
N TYR A 45 -16.07 -1.94 -7.84
CA TYR A 45 -14.90 -1.55 -7.06
C TYR A 45 -14.99 -2.00 -5.60
N GLN A 46 -16.15 -1.84 -4.95
CA GLN A 46 -16.35 -2.28 -3.56
C GLN A 46 -16.19 -3.79 -3.42
N LEU A 47 -16.71 -4.58 -4.36
CA LEU A 47 -16.57 -6.03 -4.33
C LEU A 47 -15.11 -6.47 -4.57
N LEU A 48 -14.40 -5.80 -5.49
CA LEU A 48 -12.96 -6.01 -5.69
C LEU A 48 -12.17 -5.69 -4.41
N LEU A 49 -12.48 -4.57 -3.76
CA LEU A 49 -11.83 -4.16 -2.52
C LEU A 49 -12.08 -5.16 -1.39
N PHE A 50 -13.31 -5.67 -1.27
CA PHE A 50 -13.68 -6.69 -0.30
C PHE A 50 -12.87 -7.98 -0.49
N ASN A 51 -12.84 -8.53 -1.71
CA ASN A 51 -12.07 -9.75 -2.00
C ASN A 51 -10.57 -9.55 -1.74
N PHE A 52 -10.04 -8.37 -2.08
CA PHE A 52 -8.63 -8.03 -1.83
C PHE A 52 -8.32 -7.98 -0.31
N GLN A 53 -9.19 -7.37 0.49
CA GLN A 53 -9.00 -7.28 1.95
C GLN A 53 -9.09 -8.65 2.62
N ASN A 54 -9.98 -9.52 2.16
CA ASN A 54 -10.11 -10.91 2.64
C ASN A 54 -9.03 -11.85 2.09
N LYS A 55 -8.14 -11.36 1.21
CA LYS A 55 -7.08 -12.13 0.55
C LYS A 55 -7.62 -13.27 -0.34
N GLU A 56 -8.84 -13.13 -0.83
CA GLU A 56 -9.49 -14.07 -1.74
C GLU A 56 -9.08 -13.78 -3.18
N ALA A 57 -7.86 -14.20 -3.54
CA ALA A 57 -7.26 -13.88 -4.84
C ALA A 57 -8.03 -14.49 -6.03
N GLU A 58 -8.57 -15.69 -5.86
CA GLU A 58 -9.38 -16.38 -6.89
C GLU A 58 -10.62 -15.57 -7.24
N ASN A 59 -11.46 -15.29 -6.24
CA ASN A 59 -12.67 -14.45 -6.38
C ASN A 59 -12.35 -13.04 -6.92
N PHE A 60 -11.22 -12.46 -6.52
CA PHE A 60 -10.77 -11.16 -7.03
C PHE A 60 -10.51 -11.19 -8.54
N PHE A 61 -9.75 -12.18 -9.02
CA PHE A 61 -9.39 -12.27 -10.44
C PHE A 61 -10.55 -12.76 -11.31
N GLU A 62 -11.37 -13.69 -10.82
CA GLU A 62 -12.60 -14.11 -11.51
C GLU A 62 -13.52 -12.91 -11.77
N LEU A 63 -13.69 -12.03 -10.77
CA LEU A 63 -14.51 -10.83 -10.91
C LEU A 63 -13.94 -9.86 -11.96
N ILE A 64 -12.62 -9.73 -12.05
CA ILE A 64 -11.94 -8.92 -13.08
C ILE A 64 -12.17 -9.50 -14.47
N GLU A 65 -11.96 -10.80 -14.65
CA GLU A 65 -12.09 -11.49 -15.94
C GLU A 65 -13.53 -11.40 -16.47
N ASN A 66 -14.52 -11.64 -15.61
CA ASN A 66 -15.94 -11.58 -15.95
C ASN A 66 -16.42 -10.17 -16.35
N ASN A 67 -15.82 -9.12 -15.80
CA ASN A 67 -16.24 -7.74 -16.04
C ASN A 67 -15.38 -7.00 -17.08
N LEU A 68 -14.28 -7.60 -17.58
CA LEU A 68 -13.30 -6.94 -18.44
C LEU A 68 -13.89 -6.26 -19.69
N LYS A 69 -14.91 -6.86 -20.31
CA LYS A 69 -15.57 -6.31 -21.51
C LYS A 69 -16.70 -5.33 -21.20
N GLN A 70 -17.20 -5.33 -19.96
CA GLN A 70 -18.38 -4.57 -19.56
C GLN A 70 -18.06 -3.26 -18.85
N VAL A 71 -16.81 -3.09 -18.39
CA VAL A 71 -16.35 -1.89 -17.71
C VAL A 71 -15.91 -0.82 -18.70
N HIS A 72 -15.99 0.43 -18.26
CA HIS A 72 -15.50 1.58 -18.99
C HIS A 72 -14.02 1.39 -19.42
N PRO A 73 -13.61 1.83 -20.62
CA PRO A 73 -12.25 1.63 -21.14
C PRO A 73 -11.11 2.02 -20.19
N LEU A 74 -11.32 3.05 -19.37
CA LEU A 74 -10.36 3.47 -18.34
C LEU A 74 -10.04 2.34 -17.33
N PHE A 75 -11.04 1.57 -16.92
CA PHE A 75 -10.85 0.43 -16.00
C PHE A 75 -10.27 -0.79 -16.72
N GLN A 76 -10.51 -0.95 -18.03
CA GLN A 76 -9.99 -2.08 -18.79
C GLN A 76 -8.46 -2.11 -18.78
N THR A 77 -7.81 -0.95 -18.88
CA THR A 77 -6.33 -0.86 -18.80
C THR A 77 -5.84 -1.34 -17.44
N VAL A 78 -6.47 -0.90 -16.35
CA VAL A 78 -6.12 -1.33 -14.99
C VAL A 78 -6.30 -2.84 -14.82
N PHE A 79 -7.43 -3.37 -15.30
CA PHE A 79 -7.71 -4.81 -15.24
C PHE A 79 -6.70 -5.63 -16.04
N LYS A 80 -6.33 -5.18 -17.24
CA LYS A 80 -5.26 -5.81 -18.04
C LYS A 80 -3.93 -5.82 -17.31
N THR A 81 -3.58 -4.73 -16.63
CA THR A 81 -2.36 -4.68 -15.79
C THR A 81 -2.43 -5.68 -14.65
N PHE A 82 -3.56 -5.77 -13.94
CA PHE A 82 -3.72 -6.75 -12.87
C PHE A 82 -3.61 -8.19 -13.39
N LEU A 83 -4.21 -8.50 -14.54
CA LEU A 83 -4.09 -9.83 -15.15
C LEU A 83 -2.65 -10.15 -15.58
N LYS A 84 -1.93 -9.17 -16.13
CA LYS A 84 -0.51 -9.32 -16.50
C LYS A 84 0.38 -9.63 -15.29
N ASP A 85 0.13 -8.96 -14.17
CA ASP A 85 0.91 -9.12 -12.94
C ASP A 85 0.22 -10.05 -11.90
N LYS A 86 -0.67 -10.94 -12.35
CA LYS A 86 -1.52 -11.81 -11.51
C LYS A 86 -0.72 -12.57 -10.46
N GLU A 87 0.36 -13.25 -10.87
CA GLU A 87 1.22 -14.01 -9.96
C GLU A 87 1.79 -13.15 -8.83
N LYS A 88 2.26 -11.93 -9.14
CA LYS A 88 2.81 -11.00 -8.15
C LYS A 88 1.76 -10.54 -7.15
N ILE A 89 0.54 -10.29 -7.62
CA ILE A 89 -0.59 -9.86 -6.78
C ILE A 89 -1.04 -11.00 -5.88
N VAL A 90 -1.18 -12.23 -6.42
CA VAL A 90 -1.48 -13.44 -5.63
C VAL A 90 -0.43 -13.64 -4.54
N ASN A 91 0.86 -13.54 -4.90
CA ASN A 91 1.95 -13.64 -3.95
C ASN A 91 1.88 -12.55 -2.87
N ALA A 92 1.52 -11.32 -3.23
CA ALA A 92 1.35 -10.24 -2.27
C ALA A 92 0.18 -10.45 -1.29
N LEU A 93 -0.89 -11.14 -1.73
CA LEU A 93 -2.05 -11.47 -0.88
C LEU A 93 -1.76 -12.64 0.06
N GLN A 94 -1.08 -13.68 -0.43
CA GLN A 94 -0.82 -14.91 0.31
C GLN A 94 0.38 -14.80 1.26
N LEU A 95 1.45 -14.13 0.83
CA LEU A 95 2.69 -14.06 1.60
C LEU A 95 2.57 -13.09 2.77
N PRO A 96 3.19 -13.38 3.91
CA PRO A 96 3.18 -12.50 5.08
C PRO A 96 4.17 -11.33 4.98
N TYR A 97 4.83 -11.15 3.83
CA TYR A 97 5.90 -10.17 3.67
C TYR A 97 5.34 -8.79 3.34
N SER A 98 5.65 -7.80 4.19
CA SER A 98 5.30 -6.40 3.97
C SER A 98 6.48 -5.61 3.39
N ASN A 99 6.19 -4.74 2.41
CA ASN A 99 7.17 -3.78 1.86
C ASN A 99 7.63 -2.73 2.89
N ALA A 100 7.02 -2.66 4.08
CA ALA A 100 7.27 -1.62 5.06
C ALA A 100 8.74 -1.52 5.52
N LYS A 101 9.47 -2.64 5.63
CA LYS A 101 10.90 -2.60 5.99
C LYS A 101 11.74 -1.94 4.88
N LEU A 102 11.41 -2.23 3.62
CA LEU A 102 12.07 -1.64 2.45
C LEU A 102 11.69 -0.16 2.32
N GLU A 103 10.42 0.21 2.51
CA GLU A 103 10.00 1.61 2.52
C GLU A 103 10.65 2.43 3.63
N ALA A 104 10.74 1.89 4.84
CA ALA A 104 11.42 2.54 5.96
C ALA A 104 12.90 2.81 5.61
N THR A 105 13.56 1.84 4.98
CA THR A 105 14.94 1.98 4.50
C THR A 105 15.04 3.03 3.40
N ASN A 106 14.15 3.02 2.41
CA ASN A 106 14.12 4.00 1.31
C ASN A 106 13.89 5.42 1.83
N ASN A 107 12.99 5.61 2.79
CA ASN A 107 12.74 6.90 3.41
C ASN A 107 13.94 7.40 4.23
N LEU A 108 14.63 6.50 4.93
CA LEU A 108 15.89 6.84 5.61
C LEU A 108 16.97 7.28 4.59
N ILE A 109 17.13 6.57 3.48
CA ILE A 109 18.05 6.94 2.40
C ILE A 109 17.69 8.32 1.83
N LYS A 110 16.40 8.59 1.56
CA LYS A 110 15.92 9.90 1.10
C LYS A 110 16.25 11.01 2.10
N LEU A 111 16.06 10.76 3.41
CA LEU A 111 16.40 11.71 4.46
C LEU A 111 17.90 12.00 4.53
N ILE A 112 18.72 10.95 4.44
CA ILE A 112 20.19 11.08 4.40
C ILE A 112 20.60 11.90 3.17
N LYS A 113 20.00 11.61 2.01
CA LYS A 113 20.21 12.36 0.76
C LYS A 113 19.84 13.84 0.86
N ARG A 114 18.77 14.17 1.58
CA ARG A 114 18.33 15.57 1.77
C ARG A 114 19.23 16.35 2.73
N ASN A 115 19.76 15.71 3.77
CA ASN A 115 20.46 16.39 4.86
C ASN A 115 21.98 16.39 4.72
N ALA A 116 22.57 15.60 3.81
CA ALA A 116 24.02 15.50 3.70
C ALA A 116 24.58 16.38 2.57
N PHE A 117 25.61 17.14 2.91
CA PHE A 117 26.48 17.84 1.98
C PHE A 117 27.64 16.90 1.59
N GLY A 118 27.94 16.76 0.28
CA GLY A 118 29.12 15.99 -0.19
C GLY A 118 28.88 14.64 -0.89
N PHE A 119 27.76 14.46 -1.61
CA PHE A 119 27.46 13.23 -2.37
C PHE A 119 28.28 13.01 -3.66
N ARG A 120 29.28 13.85 -3.94
CA ARG A 120 30.18 13.66 -5.10
C ARG A 120 30.92 12.30 -5.07
N ASN A 121 31.05 11.70 -3.88
CA ASN A 121 31.69 10.40 -3.68
C ASN A 121 30.65 9.32 -3.28
N PHE A 122 30.50 8.30 -4.13
CA PHE A 122 29.57 7.19 -3.91
C PHE A 122 29.91 6.35 -2.68
N GLU A 123 31.19 6.15 -2.37
CA GLU A 123 31.62 5.41 -1.17
C GLU A 123 31.20 6.11 0.12
N ASN A 124 31.32 7.43 0.17
CA ASN A 124 30.85 8.22 1.31
C ASN A 124 29.33 8.13 1.48
N SER A 125 28.61 8.05 0.35
CA SER A 125 27.15 7.86 0.32
C SER A 125 26.76 6.50 0.91
N LYS A 126 27.41 5.42 0.45
CA LYS A 126 27.21 4.06 0.96
C LYS A 126 27.53 3.99 2.46
N LYS A 127 28.69 4.49 2.88
CA LYS A 127 29.11 4.49 4.30
C LYS A 127 28.08 5.17 5.20
N ARG A 128 27.55 6.34 4.82
CA ARG A 128 26.50 7.04 5.60
C ARG A 128 25.20 6.24 5.68
N ILE A 129 24.78 5.60 4.59
CA ILE A 129 23.57 4.74 4.58
C ILE A 129 23.74 3.53 5.50
N PHE A 130 24.93 2.92 5.54
CA PHE A 130 25.21 1.77 6.41
C PHE A 130 25.33 2.16 7.90
N ILE A 131 25.90 3.32 8.20
CA ILE A 131 26.13 3.77 9.59
C ILE A 131 24.84 4.31 10.24
N ALA A 132 24.01 5.05 9.51
CA ALA A 132 22.86 5.74 10.08
C ALA A 132 21.83 4.85 10.82
N PRO A 133 21.48 3.63 10.34
CA PRO A 133 20.66 2.70 11.10
C PRO A 133 21.31 2.24 12.41
N ASN A 134 22.63 2.03 12.41
CA ASN A 134 23.37 1.54 13.58
C ASN A 134 23.49 2.60 14.69
N ILE A 135 23.72 3.87 14.32
CA ILE A 135 23.73 4.98 15.29
C ILE A 135 22.39 5.10 16.04
N LYS A 136 21.26 4.94 15.34
CA LYS A 136 19.94 4.97 15.99
C LYS A 136 19.75 3.80 16.96
N LYS A 137 20.24 2.61 16.61
CA LYS A 137 20.15 1.40 17.43
C LYS A 137 21.00 1.48 18.71
N GLU A 138 22.18 2.10 18.64
CA GLU A 138 23.01 2.38 19.81
C GLU A 138 22.34 3.38 20.75
N ARG A 139 21.77 4.47 20.21
CA ARG A 139 21.07 5.48 21.03
C ARG A 139 19.84 4.93 21.76
N THR A 140 19.08 4.00 21.17
CA THR A 140 17.93 3.39 21.84
C THR A 140 18.32 2.36 22.89
N LYS A 141 19.46 1.66 22.75
CA LYS A 141 19.98 0.75 23.79
C LYS A 141 20.36 1.49 25.08
N PHE A 142 20.96 2.68 24.97
CA PHE A 142 21.34 3.49 26.13
C PHE A 142 20.16 3.98 27.00
N VAL A 143 18.95 4.01 26.44
CA VAL A 143 17.74 4.42 27.19
C VAL A 143 17.15 3.25 28.00
N LEU A 144 17.39 2.00 27.57
CA LEU A 144 16.86 0.80 28.22
C LEU A 144 17.79 0.19 29.27
N SER A 145 19.01 0.70 29.42
CA SER A 145 19.99 0.25 30.44
C SER A 145 20.10 1.20 31.64
N ARG A 146 19.11 2.07 31.87
CA ARG A 146 19.00 2.90 33.07
C ARG A 146 17.98 2.28 34.02
N SER A 147 18.36 1.17 34.64
CA SER A 147 17.73 0.54 35.80
C SER A 147 18.80 -0.19 36.58
#